data_AF-A0A8D2N7T2-F1
#
_entry.id   AF-A0A8D2N7T2-F1
#
_cell.length_a   1.000
_cell.length_b   1.000
_cell.length_c   1.000
_cell.angle_alpha   90.00
_cell.angle_beta   90.00
_cell.angle_gamma   90.00
#
_symmetry.space_group_name_H-M   'P 1'
#
loop_
_entity.id
_entity.type
_entity.pdbx_description
1 polymer ?
#
loop_
_entity_poly.entity_id
_entity_poly.type
_entity_poly.pdbx_seq_one_letter_code
_entity_poly.pdbx_strand_id
1 'polypeptide(L)'
;MAEGELKDMEQFFDDLSDSFSGTEPEVHKTSVVGLFLRHMILAYNKLSFSQVYKLYTALQQYFQKDEKKDGADENDMELTNPDELDGKMEKEELDGPLREEEIACTGPLSQKQAEYFLSQQASLLKNDETKALAPASLQKELNNLLKFNPDFAEAHYLSYLNSIRVQDVFSSTHSLLHYFDRLILTGAESKSNGDEGYGRSLRYAALNLAALHCRFGHYQQAELALQEAIRIAQESNDHVCLQHCLSWLYILEQKIFDSCVLLEHSVNKSLHFGLPYLASLGIQSLVQQRAFAGKAANKLMDALKDSDLLHWKHSLSELIDISIAQKTAIWRLYGRSTMALQQAQTLLSMNSLEAVNVGVQQNNTESFAVVLCHLAELHAEQGYFAAASEILKHLKERFPPNSQHAQLWMLFDQKIQFERAMNDGRYHVADSLVAGITALNSIEGVYRKAIVLKAQNQMSEAHKLLQKLLIHCQKIKNTEMVIRAVLEVLVPHHRAARAAAGPGPGPRVQPAVLGRADLCFHRAAGQHLFWGSGCCFYSCEI
;
A
#
# COMPACT_ATOMS: atom_id res chain seq x y z
N MET A 1 -44.06 23.85 -4.84
CA MET A 1 -43.26 23.97 -3.60
C MET A 1 -42.29 25.15 -3.66
N ALA A 2 -41.39 25.25 -4.65
CA ALA A 2 -40.41 26.34 -4.73
C ALA A 2 -41.01 27.71 -5.16
N GLU A 3 -42.04 27.71 -6.02
CA GLU A 3 -42.72 28.95 -6.48
C GLU A 3 -43.84 29.45 -5.55
N GLY A 4 -44.17 28.67 -4.51
CA GLY A 4 -45.35 28.89 -3.66
C GLY A 4 -45.09 29.71 -2.39
N GLU A 5 -45.85 29.42 -1.34
CA GLU A 5 -45.63 29.93 0.02
C GLU A 5 -44.97 28.85 0.91
N LEU A 6 -44.39 29.26 2.04
CA LEU A 6 -43.76 28.34 3.00
C LEU A 6 -44.69 27.18 3.44
N LYS A 7 -46.00 27.46 3.52
CA LYS A 7 -47.04 26.46 3.85
C LYS A 7 -47.09 25.29 2.86
N ASP A 8 -46.69 25.50 1.61
CA ASP A 8 -46.72 24.47 0.58
C ASP A 8 -45.55 23.49 0.75
N MET A 9 -44.45 23.93 1.37
CA MET A 9 -43.34 23.05 1.79
C MET A 9 -43.73 22.26 3.04
N GLU A 10 -44.42 22.89 4.00
CA GLU A 10 -44.93 22.20 5.19
C GLU A 10 -45.92 21.08 4.80
N GLN A 11 -46.91 21.40 3.97
CA GLN A 11 -47.90 20.43 3.49
C GLN A 11 -47.26 19.23 2.79
N PHE A 12 -46.19 19.46 2.02
CA PHE A 12 -45.46 18.37 1.39
C PHE A 12 -44.85 17.39 2.40
N PHE A 13 -44.24 17.90 3.48
CA PHE A 13 -43.66 17.02 4.51
C PHE A 13 -44.73 16.28 5.32
N ASP A 14 -45.90 16.90 5.51
CA ASP A 14 -47.07 16.25 6.12
C ASP A 14 -47.58 15.10 5.23
N ASP A 15 -47.80 15.33 3.93
CA ASP A 15 -48.24 14.30 2.97
C ASP A 15 -47.21 13.17 2.83
N LEU A 16 -45.91 13.50 2.90
CA LEU A 16 -44.82 12.53 2.88
C LEU A 16 -44.82 11.60 4.11
N SER A 17 -45.33 12.10 5.24
CA SER A 17 -45.49 11.30 6.45
C SER A 17 -46.67 10.33 6.34
N ASP A 18 -47.71 10.70 5.58
CA ASP A 18 -48.88 9.86 5.29
C ASP A 18 -48.60 8.75 4.27
N SER A 19 -47.52 8.85 3.50
CA SER A 19 -47.05 7.77 2.60
C SER A 19 -46.72 6.45 3.34
N PHE A 20 -46.60 6.50 4.67
CA PHE A 20 -46.36 5.35 5.55
C PHE A 20 -47.61 4.82 6.27
N SER A 21 -48.76 5.50 6.15
CA SER A 21 -50.00 5.19 6.84
C SER A 21 -51.04 4.64 5.84
N GLY A 22 -51.66 3.50 6.17
CA GLY A 22 -52.62 2.82 5.28
C GLY A 22 -52.54 1.30 5.34
N THR A 23 -53.55 0.62 4.77
CA THR A 23 -53.60 -0.85 4.64
C THR A 23 -52.65 -1.37 3.56
N GLU A 24 -52.30 -0.55 2.56
CA GLU A 24 -51.26 -0.80 1.56
C GLU A 24 -50.39 0.47 1.43
N PRO A 25 -49.30 0.59 2.22
CA PRO A 25 -48.42 1.75 2.14
C PRO A 25 -47.58 1.71 0.85
N GLU A 26 -47.42 2.86 0.18
CA GLU A 26 -46.59 2.99 -1.02
C GLU A 26 -45.11 2.67 -0.73
N VAL A 27 -44.65 2.97 0.48
CA VAL A 27 -43.27 2.69 0.92
C VAL A 27 -43.25 1.99 2.28
N HIS A 28 -42.57 0.85 2.35
CA HIS A 28 -42.43 0.11 3.59
C HIS A 28 -41.39 0.75 4.53
N LYS A 29 -41.72 0.89 5.83
CA LYS A 29 -40.91 1.59 6.86
C LYS A 29 -39.51 1.01 7.10
N THR A 30 -39.28 -0.25 6.73
CA THR A 30 -38.00 -0.97 6.86
C THR A 30 -37.19 -1.01 5.57
N SER A 31 -37.77 -0.60 4.45
CA SER A 31 -37.03 -0.50 3.17
C SER A 31 -36.00 0.63 3.23
N VAL A 32 -34.99 0.59 2.35
CA VAL A 32 -33.97 1.66 2.26
C VAL A 32 -34.61 3.02 1.95
N VAL A 33 -35.61 3.06 1.07
CA VAL A 33 -36.37 4.27 0.73
C VAL A 33 -37.17 4.74 1.95
N GLY A 34 -37.82 3.83 2.65
CA GLY A 34 -38.56 4.15 3.87
C GLY A 34 -37.66 4.67 4.99
N LEU A 35 -36.46 4.12 5.15
CA LEU A 35 -35.46 4.66 6.09
C LEU A 35 -35.02 6.05 5.66
N PHE A 36 -34.69 6.28 4.39
CA PHE A 36 -34.30 7.59 3.88
C PHE A 36 -35.36 8.66 4.18
N LEU A 37 -36.61 8.40 3.78
CA LEU A 37 -37.75 9.28 4.01
C LEU A 37 -37.98 9.55 5.50
N ARG A 38 -37.90 8.54 6.36
CA ARG A 38 -37.99 8.70 7.83
C ARG A 38 -36.86 9.57 8.40
N HIS A 39 -35.63 9.45 7.88
CA HIS A 39 -34.53 10.33 8.28
C HIS A 39 -34.79 11.78 7.87
N MET A 40 -35.31 12.00 6.66
CA MET A 40 -35.63 13.35 6.16
C MET A 40 -36.75 14.00 6.99
N ILE A 41 -37.84 13.27 7.25
CA ILE A 41 -38.95 13.75 8.08
C ILE A 41 -38.48 14.05 9.50
N LEU A 42 -37.69 13.15 10.11
CA LEU A 42 -37.16 13.36 11.46
C LEU A 42 -36.21 14.57 11.53
N ALA A 43 -35.39 14.79 10.49
CA ALA A 43 -34.51 15.94 10.42
C ALA A 43 -35.31 17.24 10.27
N TYR A 44 -36.35 17.23 9.41
CA TYR A 44 -37.25 18.36 9.20
C TYR A 44 -38.00 18.75 10.48
N ASN A 45 -38.59 17.78 11.17
CA ASN A 45 -39.37 18.00 12.40
C ASN A 45 -38.53 18.54 13.58
N LYS A 46 -37.19 18.43 13.51
CA LYS A 46 -36.27 18.98 14.50
C LYS A 46 -35.87 20.42 14.21
N LEU A 47 -36.19 20.95 13.03
CA LEU A 47 -35.85 22.33 12.66
C LEU A 47 -36.75 23.33 13.39
N SER A 48 -36.15 24.43 13.82
CA SER A 48 -36.89 25.62 14.24
C SER A 48 -37.49 26.34 13.03
N PHE A 49 -38.55 27.13 13.24
CA PHE A 49 -39.16 27.94 12.18
C PHE A 49 -38.13 28.79 11.39
N SER A 50 -37.13 29.36 12.07
CA SER A 50 -36.05 30.10 11.42
C SER A 50 -35.22 29.24 10.46
N GLN A 51 -34.94 27.99 10.85
CA GLN A 51 -34.20 27.04 10.01
C GLN A 51 -35.07 26.53 8.85
N VAL A 52 -36.36 26.28 9.08
CA VAL A 52 -37.32 25.92 8.02
C VAL A 52 -37.42 27.02 6.97
N TYR A 53 -37.51 28.30 7.38
CA TYR A 53 -37.48 29.43 6.45
C TYR A 53 -36.16 29.56 5.68
N LYS A 54 -35.02 29.30 6.33
CA LYS A 54 -33.71 29.23 5.64
C LYS A 54 -33.66 28.10 4.61
N LEU A 55 -34.19 26.92 4.94
CA LEU A 55 -34.28 25.80 4.01
C LEU A 55 -35.16 26.16 2.81
N TYR A 56 -36.31 26.79 3.06
CA TYR A 56 -37.22 27.26 2.02
C TYR A 56 -36.55 28.26 1.07
N THR A 57 -35.90 29.30 1.60
CA THR A 57 -35.18 30.27 0.76
C THR A 57 -34.02 29.64 0.00
N ALA A 58 -33.33 28.65 0.56
CA ALA A 58 -32.30 27.87 -0.13
C ALA A 58 -32.89 27.02 -1.28
N LEU A 59 -34.06 26.41 -1.07
CA LEU A 59 -34.80 25.68 -2.11
C LEU A 59 -35.23 26.61 -3.25
N GLN A 60 -35.71 27.82 -2.95
CA GLN A 60 -36.04 28.83 -3.95
C GLN A 60 -34.80 29.24 -4.78
N GLN A 61 -33.67 29.46 -4.12
CA GLN A 61 -32.41 29.78 -4.80
C GLN A 61 -31.88 28.61 -5.65
N TYR A 62 -32.07 27.37 -5.20
CA TYR A 62 -31.72 26.17 -5.96
C TYR A 62 -32.54 26.10 -7.25
N PHE A 63 -33.85 26.29 -7.17
CA PHE A 63 -34.74 26.27 -8.34
C PHE A 63 -34.42 27.38 -9.35
N GLN A 64 -34.19 28.61 -8.88
CA GLN A 64 -33.81 29.74 -9.73
C GLN A 64 -32.44 29.58 -10.42
N LYS A 65 -31.55 28.74 -9.88
CA LYS A 65 -30.25 28.44 -10.52
C LYS A 65 -30.39 27.44 -11.66
N ASP A 66 -31.31 26.48 -11.55
CA ASP A 66 -31.60 25.54 -12.64
C ASP A 66 -32.33 26.24 -13.80
N GLU A 67 -33.33 27.09 -13.52
CA GLU A 67 -34.03 27.85 -14.57
C GLU A 67 -33.08 28.76 -15.38
N LYS A 68 -32.02 29.28 -14.74
CA LYS A 68 -31.00 30.10 -15.41
C LYS A 68 -29.99 29.28 -16.22
N LYS A 69 -29.84 27.98 -15.95
CA LYS A 69 -29.02 27.08 -16.77
C LYS A 69 -29.74 26.71 -18.06
N ASP A 70 -31.04 26.43 -17.99
CA ASP A 70 -31.85 26.13 -19.18
C ASP A 70 -32.08 27.37 -20.08
N GLY A 71 -32.13 28.59 -19.52
CA GLY A 71 -32.30 29.82 -20.28
C GLY A 71 -31.03 30.40 -20.93
N ALA A 72 -29.85 29.85 -20.64
CA ALA A 72 -28.57 30.35 -21.16
C ALA A 72 -28.16 29.73 -22.51
N ASP A 73 -28.70 28.55 -22.87
CA ASP A 73 -28.41 27.89 -24.16
C ASP A 73 -29.29 28.38 -25.33
N GLU A 74 -30.32 29.20 -25.08
CA GLU A 74 -31.19 29.72 -26.16
C GLU A 74 -30.78 31.10 -26.71
N ASN A 75 -29.83 31.83 -26.10
CA ASN A 75 -29.55 33.23 -26.44
C ASN A 75 -28.18 33.51 -27.11
N ASP A 76 -27.40 32.49 -27.49
CA ASP A 76 -26.12 32.67 -28.19
C ASP A 76 -26.11 32.07 -29.62
N MET A 77 -27.25 32.15 -30.32
CA MET A 77 -27.31 31.96 -31.77
C MET A 77 -27.19 33.31 -32.51
N GLU A 78 -26.00 33.90 -32.50
CA GLU A 78 -25.59 34.85 -33.56
C GLU A 78 -24.82 34.12 -34.68
N LEU A 79 -25.54 33.97 -35.78
CA LEU A 79 -25.19 33.48 -37.11
C LEU A 79 -23.78 33.84 -37.60
N THR A 80 -22.98 32.85 -38.00
CA THR A 80 -22.21 32.91 -39.27
C THR A 80 -21.88 31.51 -39.85
N ASN A 81 -22.47 31.26 -41.03
CA ASN A 81 -22.06 30.39 -42.16
C ASN A 81 -22.12 28.85 -42.05
N PRO A 82 -22.90 28.17 -42.91
CA PRO A 82 -22.79 26.75 -43.18
C PRO A 82 -21.90 26.53 -44.41
N ASP A 83 -20.84 25.75 -44.28
CA ASP A 83 -20.35 24.95 -45.40
C ASP A 83 -19.40 23.84 -44.93
N GLU A 84 -19.68 22.65 -45.46
CA GLU A 84 -18.85 21.46 -45.57
C GLU A 84 -18.78 20.40 -44.43
N LEU A 85 -19.21 19.19 -44.84
CA LEU A 85 -18.67 17.86 -44.54
C LEU A 85 -19.37 16.96 -43.50
N ASP A 86 -20.24 16.14 -44.08
CA ASP A 86 -20.18 14.67 -44.11
C ASP A 86 -20.58 13.88 -42.85
N GLY A 87 -21.52 12.97 -43.07
CA GLY A 87 -22.20 12.25 -42.01
C GLY A 87 -21.31 11.23 -41.30
N LYS A 88 -21.63 11.01 -40.02
CA LYS A 88 -21.74 9.68 -39.42
C LYS A 88 -22.63 9.77 -38.17
N MET A 89 -23.81 9.16 -38.27
CA MET A 89 -24.58 8.73 -37.12
C MET A 89 -23.76 7.69 -36.36
N GLU A 90 -23.33 8.01 -35.14
CA GLU A 90 -22.89 7.00 -34.17
C GLU A 90 -23.90 6.97 -33.02
N LYS A 91 -24.60 5.84 -32.98
CA LYS A 91 -25.27 5.18 -31.87
C LYS A 91 -24.83 5.69 -30.48
N GLU A 92 -25.79 6.16 -29.69
CA GLU A 92 -25.64 6.31 -28.25
C GLU A 92 -25.45 4.93 -27.62
N GLU A 93 -24.20 4.56 -27.35
CA GLU A 93 -23.87 3.50 -26.39
C GLU A 93 -23.64 4.17 -25.03
N LEU A 94 -24.54 3.88 -24.08
CA LEU A 94 -24.36 4.10 -22.65
C LEU A 94 -23.14 3.29 -22.17
N ASP A 95 -21.94 3.88 -22.20
CA ASP A 95 -20.86 3.56 -21.27
C ASP A 95 -19.71 4.57 -21.47
N GLY A 96 -19.67 5.60 -20.63
CA GLY A 96 -18.57 6.55 -20.55
C GLY A 96 -18.16 6.74 -19.09
N PRO A 97 -16.85 6.81 -18.76
CA PRO A 97 -16.38 6.98 -17.40
C PRO A 97 -16.84 8.36 -16.87
N LEU A 98 -17.37 8.35 -15.64
CA LEU A 98 -17.79 9.53 -14.88
C LEU A 98 -16.73 10.65 -15.03
N ARG A 99 -17.14 11.80 -15.58
CA ARG A 99 -16.28 12.96 -15.78
C ARG A 99 -15.69 13.41 -14.44
N GLU A 100 -14.40 13.74 -14.44
CA GLU A 100 -13.62 14.25 -13.29
C GLU A 100 -14.24 15.49 -12.60
N GLU A 101 -15.23 16.13 -13.23
CA GLU A 101 -15.95 17.30 -12.73
C GLU A 101 -17.01 16.98 -11.66
N GLU A 102 -17.46 15.73 -11.52
CA GLU A 102 -18.45 15.36 -10.49
C GLU A 102 -17.84 15.14 -9.09
N ILE A 103 -16.51 15.07 -8.98
CA ILE A 103 -15.80 14.85 -7.71
C ILE A 103 -15.44 16.19 -7.02
N ALA A 104 -15.51 17.31 -7.75
CA ALA A 104 -15.30 18.63 -7.16
C ALA A 104 -16.58 19.09 -6.43
N CYS A 105 -16.66 18.85 -5.13
CA CYS A 105 -17.78 19.30 -4.30
C CYS A 105 -17.84 20.83 -4.25
N THR A 106 -18.72 21.43 -5.04
CA THR A 106 -18.97 22.88 -5.07
C THR A 106 -19.85 23.37 -3.91
N GLY A 107 -20.25 22.49 -2.99
CA GLY A 107 -21.06 22.80 -1.81
C GLY A 107 -20.66 22.00 -0.56
N PRO A 108 -21.19 22.36 0.64
CA PRO A 108 -20.87 21.65 1.88
C PRO A 108 -21.40 20.21 1.83
N LEU A 109 -20.52 19.23 2.01
CA LEU A 109 -20.91 17.81 2.06
C LEU A 109 -21.75 17.55 3.31
N SER A 110 -22.79 16.71 3.17
CA SER A 110 -23.46 16.14 4.35
C SER A 110 -22.52 15.19 5.10
N GLN A 111 -22.81 14.92 6.37
CA GLN A 111 -22.00 14.01 7.19
C GLN A 111 -21.83 12.63 6.54
N LYS A 112 -22.91 11.98 6.09
CA LYS A 112 -22.83 10.65 5.46
C LYS A 112 -22.08 10.66 4.13
N GLN A 113 -22.20 11.73 3.35
CA GLN A 113 -21.43 11.90 2.11
C GLN A 113 -19.94 12.10 2.42
N ALA A 114 -19.61 12.84 3.48
CA ALA A 114 -18.24 13.02 3.94
C ALA A 114 -17.64 11.70 4.45
N GLU A 115 -18.36 10.93 5.27
CA GLU A 115 -17.96 9.59 5.72
C GLU A 115 -17.72 8.64 4.53
N TYR A 116 -18.64 8.64 3.56
CA TYR A 116 -18.48 7.86 2.32
C TYR A 116 -17.25 8.30 1.52
N PHE A 117 -17.07 9.61 1.31
CA PHE A 117 -15.89 10.15 0.63
C PHE A 117 -14.59 9.75 1.33
N LEU A 118 -14.52 9.90 2.66
CA LEU A 118 -13.33 9.55 3.43
C LEU A 118 -13.04 8.06 3.37
N SER A 119 -14.04 7.19 3.53
CA SER A 119 -13.88 5.74 3.45
C SER A 119 -13.43 5.28 2.05
N GLN A 120 -13.99 5.89 1.00
CA GLN A 120 -13.58 5.63 -0.38
C GLN A 120 -12.12 6.03 -0.60
N GLN A 121 -11.73 7.24 -0.19
CA GLN A 121 -10.35 7.71 -0.32
C GLN A 121 -9.37 6.89 0.53
N ALA A 122 -9.76 6.47 1.75
CA ALA A 122 -8.97 5.58 2.58
C ALA A 122 -8.71 4.23 1.89
N SER A 123 -9.76 3.64 1.30
CA SER A 123 -9.65 2.40 0.52
C SER A 123 -8.76 2.57 -0.72
N LEU A 124 -8.87 3.70 -1.44
CA LEU A 124 -8.00 4.00 -2.58
C LEU A 124 -6.55 4.20 -2.14
N LEU A 125 -6.28 4.94 -1.07
CA LEU A 125 -4.91 5.11 -0.54
C LEU A 125 -4.29 3.78 -0.10
N LYS A 126 -5.10 2.84 0.39
CA LYS A 126 -4.66 1.50 0.80
C LYS A 126 -4.35 0.61 -0.41
N ASN A 127 -5.23 0.61 -1.42
CA ASN A 127 -5.22 -0.37 -2.50
C ASN A 127 -4.60 0.13 -3.81
N ASP A 128 -4.79 1.40 -4.18
CA ASP A 128 -4.28 2.00 -5.41
C ASP A 128 -4.14 3.53 -5.30
N GLU A 129 -2.93 3.98 -4.96
CA GLU A 129 -2.59 5.40 -4.80
C GLU A 129 -2.84 6.23 -6.06
N THR A 130 -2.76 5.62 -7.26
CA THR A 130 -2.88 6.33 -8.53
C THR A 130 -4.31 6.76 -8.83
N LYS A 131 -5.30 6.04 -8.28
CA LYS A 131 -6.73 6.35 -8.40
C LYS A 131 -7.24 7.26 -7.29
N ALA A 132 -6.50 7.40 -6.19
CA ALA A 132 -6.81 8.36 -5.15
C ALA A 132 -6.59 9.79 -5.66
N LEU A 133 -7.25 10.78 -5.04
CA LEU A 133 -7.01 12.19 -5.36
C LEU A 133 -5.52 12.53 -5.16
N ALA A 134 -5.00 13.45 -5.98
CA ALA A 134 -3.64 13.96 -5.83
C ALA A 134 -3.41 14.56 -4.42
N PRO A 135 -2.20 14.48 -3.83
CA PRO A 135 -1.94 14.91 -2.45
C PRO A 135 -2.40 16.31 -2.10
N ALA A 136 -2.14 17.29 -2.98
CA ALA A 136 -2.54 18.67 -2.78
C ALA A 136 -4.06 18.87 -2.85
N SER A 137 -4.73 18.22 -3.82
CA SER A 137 -6.18 18.29 -3.99
C SER A 137 -6.91 17.62 -2.82
N LEU A 138 -6.45 16.44 -2.40
CA LEU A 138 -7.02 15.74 -1.24
C LEU A 138 -6.86 16.56 0.04
N GLN A 139 -5.69 17.16 0.27
CA GLN A 139 -5.48 18.00 1.45
C GLN A 139 -6.38 19.25 1.42
N LYS A 140 -6.59 19.85 0.24
CA LYS A 140 -7.51 20.98 0.08
C LYS A 140 -8.94 20.59 0.45
N GLU A 141 -9.39 19.41 0.00
CA GLU A 141 -10.73 18.90 0.30
C GLU A 141 -10.91 18.61 1.79
N LEU A 142 -9.91 17.98 2.41
CA LEU A 142 -9.88 17.75 3.86
C LEU A 142 -9.92 19.05 4.67
N ASN A 143 -9.15 20.06 4.26
CA ASN A 143 -9.16 21.36 4.90
C ASN A 143 -10.53 22.06 4.74
N ASN A 144 -11.20 21.88 3.61
CA ASN A 144 -12.55 22.40 3.42
C ASN A 144 -13.54 21.69 4.33
N LEU A 145 -13.48 20.37 4.41
CA LEU A 145 -14.34 19.57 5.29
C LEU A 145 -14.19 19.95 6.76
N LEU A 146 -12.94 20.12 7.22
CA LEU A 146 -12.60 20.52 8.59
C LEU A 146 -12.99 21.96 8.92
N LYS A 147 -13.13 22.86 7.94
CA LYS A 147 -13.68 24.21 8.17
C LYS A 147 -15.15 24.17 8.56
N PHE A 148 -15.92 23.26 7.97
CA PHE A 148 -17.35 23.11 8.27
C PHE A 148 -17.59 22.29 9.54
N ASN A 149 -16.82 21.21 9.73
CA ASN A 149 -16.95 20.31 10.88
C ASN A 149 -15.56 20.02 11.49
N PRO A 150 -15.07 20.85 12.43
CA PRO A 150 -13.76 20.65 13.05
C PRO A 150 -13.65 19.32 13.81
N ASP A 151 -14.75 18.84 14.39
CA ASP A 151 -14.76 17.64 15.25
C ASP A 151 -14.73 16.32 14.48
N PHE A 152 -14.65 16.36 13.15
CA PHE A 152 -14.61 15.17 12.31
C PHE A 152 -13.22 14.51 12.34
N ALA A 153 -13.03 13.56 13.26
CA ALA A 153 -11.73 12.93 13.55
C ALA A 153 -11.17 12.19 12.34
N GLU A 154 -12.00 11.48 11.60
CA GLU A 154 -11.64 10.65 10.44
C GLU A 154 -10.94 11.46 9.34
N ALA A 155 -11.26 12.76 9.21
CA ALA A 155 -10.58 13.65 8.27
C ALA A 155 -9.11 13.88 8.64
N HIS A 156 -8.78 13.96 9.94
CA HIS A 156 -7.39 14.04 10.41
C HIS A 156 -6.65 12.73 10.17
N TYR A 157 -7.32 11.59 10.31
CA TYR A 157 -6.73 10.29 9.97
C TYR A 157 -6.42 10.18 8.47
N LEU A 158 -7.33 10.64 7.60
CA LEU A 158 -7.06 10.66 6.16
C LEU A 158 -5.93 11.65 5.80
N SER A 159 -5.83 12.79 6.52
CA SER A 159 -4.70 13.72 6.40
C SER A 159 -3.36 13.06 6.79
N TYR A 160 -3.37 12.22 7.84
CA TYR A 160 -2.22 11.40 8.23
C TYR A 160 -1.80 10.43 7.12
N LEU A 161 -2.75 9.66 6.56
CA LEU A 161 -2.48 8.73 5.46
C LEU A 161 -1.98 9.46 4.20
N ASN A 162 -2.56 10.62 3.89
CA ASN A 162 -2.12 11.49 2.79
C ASN A 162 -0.69 12.01 2.99
N SER A 163 -0.32 12.37 4.23
CA SER A 163 1.01 12.86 4.58
C SER A 163 2.07 11.75 4.56
N ILE A 164 1.69 10.53 4.92
CA ILE A 164 2.55 9.35 4.83
C ILE A 164 2.97 9.08 3.38
N ARG A 165 2.04 9.13 2.43
CA ARG A 165 2.36 8.77 1.04
C ARG A 165 3.36 9.71 0.37
N VAL A 166 3.41 10.96 0.83
CA VAL A 166 4.42 11.95 0.41
C VAL A 166 5.68 11.95 1.27
N GLN A 167 5.79 11.03 2.24
CA GLN A 167 6.91 10.90 3.17
C GLN A 167 7.16 12.15 4.04
N ASP A 168 6.11 12.93 4.36
CA ASP A 168 6.22 14.10 5.23
C ASP A 168 6.09 13.69 6.71
N VAL A 169 7.22 13.68 7.42
CA VAL A 169 7.31 13.28 8.82
C VAL A 169 6.55 14.24 9.75
N PHE A 170 6.61 15.55 9.51
CA PHE A 170 6.05 16.53 10.44
C PHE A 170 4.53 16.57 10.31
N SER A 171 4.01 16.68 9.08
CA SER A 171 2.57 16.75 8.83
C SER A 171 1.88 15.43 9.21
N SER A 172 2.52 14.28 8.99
CA SER A 172 1.98 12.98 9.40
C SER A 172 1.90 12.85 10.92
N THR A 173 2.97 13.21 11.64
CA THR A 173 2.97 13.18 13.12
C THR A 173 1.91 14.11 13.70
N HIS A 174 1.80 15.34 13.20
CA HIS A 174 0.78 16.29 13.67
C HIS A 174 -0.65 15.82 13.39
N SER A 175 -0.91 15.32 12.18
CA SER A 175 -2.24 14.82 11.80
C SER A 175 -2.64 13.58 12.61
N LEU A 176 -1.69 12.69 12.89
CA LEU A 176 -1.91 11.49 13.69
C LEU A 176 -2.29 11.83 15.14
N LEU A 177 -1.54 12.74 15.76
CA LEU A 177 -1.83 13.17 17.13
C LEU A 177 -3.18 13.89 17.19
N HIS A 178 -3.46 14.78 16.23
CA HIS A 178 -4.76 15.46 16.14
C HIS A 178 -5.94 14.49 15.98
N TYR A 179 -5.76 13.41 15.22
CA TYR A 179 -6.76 12.36 15.12
C TYR A 179 -7.03 11.73 16.48
N PHE A 180 -6.01 11.24 17.17
CA PHE A 180 -6.19 10.54 18.45
C PHE A 180 -6.65 11.46 19.60
N ASP A 181 -6.31 12.74 19.57
CA ASP A 181 -6.80 13.74 20.54
C ASP A 181 -8.31 13.98 20.41
N ARG A 182 -8.87 13.80 19.20
CA ARG A 182 -10.29 14.04 18.88
C ARG A 182 -11.12 12.76 18.77
N LEU A 183 -10.46 11.61 18.67
CA LEU A 183 -11.09 10.33 18.49
C LEU A 183 -11.81 9.89 19.78
N ILE A 184 -13.13 9.75 19.69
CA ILE A 184 -13.96 9.16 20.74
C ILE A 184 -14.26 7.71 20.34
N LEU A 185 -13.45 6.77 20.84
CA LEU A 185 -13.67 5.34 20.61
C LEU A 185 -14.80 4.82 21.51
N THR A 186 -16.00 4.65 20.96
CA THR A 186 -17.11 3.98 21.65
C THR A 186 -17.08 2.48 21.32
N GLY A 187 -16.57 1.62 22.21
CA GLY A 187 -16.59 0.19 21.93
C GLY A 187 -15.88 -0.70 22.94
N ALA A 188 -16.66 -1.45 23.72
CA ALA A 188 -16.23 -2.65 24.42
C ALA A 188 -16.58 -3.87 23.56
N GLU A 189 -15.87 -4.06 22.45
CA GLU A 189 -16.18 -5.13 21.47
C GLU A 189 -15.90 -6.54 22.02
N SER A 190 -15.05 -6.66 23.05
CA SER A 190 -14.74 -7.92 23.73
C SER A 190 -14.13 -7.67 25.11
N LYS A 191 -14.28 -8.63 26.04
CA LYS A 191 -13.61 -8.61 27.36
C LYS A 191 -12.08 -8.59 27.27
N SER A 192 -11.52 -8.92 26.11
CA SER A 192 -10.07 -8.87 25.83
C SER A 192 -9.52 -7.46 25.61
N ASN A 193 -10.38 -6.47 25.39
CA ASN A 193 -9.98 -5.08 25.12
C ASN A 193 -9.70 -4.26 26.39
N GLY A 194 -9.65 -4.92 27.55
CA GLY A 194 -9.31 -4.28 28.82
C GLY A 194 -10.36 -3.30 29.34
N ASP A 195 -9.99 -2.56 30.38
CA ASP A 195 -10.83 -1.50 30.97
C ASP A 195 -10.67 -0.19 30.17
N GLU A 196 -11.66 0.71 30.27
CA GLU A 196 -11.69 1.96 29.51
C GLU A 196 -10.57 2.92 29.97
N GLY A 197 -10.25 2.93 31.28
CA GLY A 197 -9.09 3.63 31.84
C GLY A 197 -9.04 5.13 31.47
N TYR A 198 -7.86 5.62 31.08
CA TYR A 198 -7.66 6.99 30.56
C TYR A 198 -8.10 7.17 29.08
N GLY A 199 -8.95 6.28 28.57
CA GLY A 199 -9.46 6.29 27.20
C GLY A 199 -8.72 5.31 26.29
N ARG A 200 -9.48 4.59 25.45
CA ARG A 200 -8.96 3.63 24.46
C ARG A 200 -8.13 4.31 23.36
N SER A 201 -8.34 5.59 23.07
CA SER A 201 -7.58 6.31 22.04
C SER A 201 -6.09 6.43 22.39
N LEU A 202 -5.75 6.68 23.65
CA LEU A 202 -4.38 6.95 24.07
C LEU A 202 -3.42 5.76 23.83
N ARG A 203 -3.87 4.53 24.11
CA ARG A 203 -3.06 3.32 23.90
C ARG A 203 -2.76 3.09 22.41
N TYR A 204 -3.75 3.30 21.53
CA TYR A 204 -3.57 3.18 20.08
C TYR A 204 -2.81 4.38 19.49
N ALA A 205 -2.85 5.55 20.13
CA ALA A 205 -2.04 6.71 19.74
C ALA A 205 -0.54 6.42 19.87
N ALA A 206 -0.11 5.94 21.04
CA ALA A 206 1.30 5.59 21.27
C ALA A 206 1.78 4.47 20.33
N LEU A 207 0.93 3.46 20.12
CA LEU A 207 1.21 2.36 19.19
C LEU A 207 1.37 2.83 17.74
N ASN A 208 0.43 3.66 17.24
CA ASN A 208 0.50 4.16 15.86
C ASN A 208 1.65 5.17 15.69
N LEU A 209 2.03 5.91 16.74
CA LEU A 209 3.24 6.74 16.71
C LEU A 209 4.51 5.90 16.60
N ALA A 210 4.59 4.77 17.31
CA ALA A 210 5.69 3.82 17.17
C ALA A 210 5.75 3.24 15.75
N ALA A 211 4.59 2.87 15.19
CA ALA A 211 4.48 2.42 13.81
C ALA A 211 4.98 3.48 12.82
N LEU A 212 4.56 4.74 12.98
CA LEU A 212 4.98 5.87 12.15
C LEU A 212 6.50 6.07 12.17
N HIS A 213 7.10 6.11 13.36
CA HIS A 213 8.56 6.23 13.49
C HIS A 213 9.29 5.02 12.90
N CYS A 214 8.75 3.82 13.04
CA CYS A 214 9.31 2.62 12.41
C CYS A 214 9.32 2.74 10.88
N ARG A 215 8.23 3.22 10.28
CA ARG A 215 8.10 3.42 8.83
C ARG A 215 9.11 4.43 8.26
N PHE A 216 9.43 5.49 9.01
CA PHE A 216 10.48 6.44 8.62
C PHE A 216 11.90 5.98 8.97
N GLY A 217 12.08 4.80 9.55
CA GLY A 217 13.40 4.28 9.93
C GLY A 217 13.96 4.90 11.21
N HIS A 218 13.15 5.62 12.00
CA HIS A 218 13.51 6.21 13.29
C HIS A 218 13.41 5.14 14.40
N TYR A 219 14.24 4.10 14.31
CA TYR A 219 14.11 2.91 15.16
C TYR A 219 14.22 3.20 16.67
N GLN A 220 15.06 4.16 17.07
CA GLN A 220 15.23 4.51 18.49
C GLN A 220 13.96 5.18 19.06
N GLN A 221 13.37 6.11 18.31
CA GLN A 221 12.14 6.78 18.68
C GLN A 221 10.95 5.82 18.66
N ALA A 222 10.92 4.90 17.68
CA ALA A 222 9.92 3.84 17.61
C ALA A 222 9.96 2.93 18.85
N GLU A 223 11.15 2.56 19.31
CA GLU A 223 11.33 1.73 20.51
C GLU A 223 10.81 2.43 21.77
N LEU A 224 11.13 3.71 21.96
CA LEU A 224 10.64 4.50 23.10
C LEU A 224 9.11 4.64 23.08
N ALA A 225 8.53 4.97 21.92
CA ALA A 225 7.08 5.08 21.76
C ALA A 225 6.38 3.72 22.00
N LEU A 226 7.01 2.61 21.59
CA LEU A 226 6.47 1.28 21.77
C LEU A 226 6.52 0.81 23.23
N GLN A 227 7.59 1.13 23.97
CA GLN A 227 7.67 0.86 25.41
C GLN A 227 6.54 1.56 26.16
N GLU A 228 6.24 2.80 25.79
CA GLU A 228 5.14 3.57 26.35
C GLU A 228 3.77 2.97 25.99
N ALA A 229 3.58 2.55 24.73
CA ALA A 229 2.36 1.85 24.30
C ALA A 229 2.12 0.56 25.11
N ILE A 230 3.18 -0.23 25.36
CA ILE A 230 3.12 -1.43 26.19
C ILE A 230 2.75 -1.10 27.63
N ARG A 231 3.34 -0.06 28.22
CA ARG A 231 3.04 0.38 29.59
C ARG A 231 1.57 0.74 29.74
N ILE A 232 1.03 1.57 28.85
CA ILE A 232 -0.38 2.00 28.88
C ILE A 232 -1.33 0.81 28.63
N ALA A 233 -0.98 -0.10 27.72
CA ALA A 233 -1.77 -1.29 27.45
C ALA A 233 -1.77 -2.28 28.64
N GLN A 234 -0.65 -2.39 29.38
CA GLN A 234 -0.58 -3.19 30.61
C GLN A 234 -1.42 -2.58 31.73
N GLU A 235 -1.37 -1.25 31.92
CA GLU A 235 -2.17 -0.54 32.93
C GLU A 235 -3.67 -0.71 32.71
N SER A 236 -4.10 -0.80 31.45
CA SER A 236 -5.51 -1.02 31.06
C SER A 236 -5.90 -2.49 30.92
N ASN A 237 -4.96 -3.44 31.10
CA ASN A 237 -5.15 -4.87 30.85
C ASN A 237 -5.69 -5.20 29.44
N ASP A 238 -5.31 -4.41 28.42
CA ASP A 238 -5.71 -4.63 27.03
C ASP A 238 -4.80 -5.65 26.35
N HIS A 239 -5.26 -6.89 26.26
CA HIS A 239 -4.48 -7.97 25.66
C HIS A 239 -4.39 -7.87 24.13
N VAL A 240 -5.35 -7.22 23.48
CA VAL A 240 -5.35 -7.01 22.02
C VAL A 240 -4.29 -5.98 21.65
N CYS A 241 -4.29 -4.81 22.29
CA CYS A 241 -3.26 -3.79 22.08
C CYS A 241 -1.85 -4.35 22.39
N LEU A 242 -1.72 -5.18 23.43
CA LEU A 242 -0.47 -5.87 23.73
C LEU A 242 -0.03 -6.85 22.62
N GLN A 243 -0.95 -7.54 21.94
CA GLN A 243 -0.59 -8.37 20.79
C GLN A 243 -0.08 -7.51 19.62
N HIS A 244 -0.70 -6.36 19.35
CA HIS A 244 -0.17 -5.43 18.36
C HIS A 244 1.21 -4.91 18.76
N CYS A 245 1.42 -4.52 20.02
CA CYS A 245 2.72 -4.08 20.50
C CYS A 245 3.80 -5.17 20.34
N LEU A 246 3.47 -6.43 20.66
CA LEU A 246 4.36 -7.57 20.48
C LEU A 246 4.72 -7.81 19.00
N SER A 247 3.77 -7.59 18.10
CA SER A 247 4.03 -7.67 16.65
C SER A 247 5.02 -6.60 16.18
N TRP A 248 4.92 -5.37 16.69
CA TRP A 248 5.86 -4.29 16.41
C TRP A 248 7.22 -4.47 17.07
N LEU A 249 7.26 -5.03 18.30
CA LEU A 249 8.52 -5.35 18.98
C LEU A 249 9.34 -6.30 18.13
N TYR A 250 8.70 -7.32 17.56
CA TYR A 250 9.37 -8.24 16.65
C TYR A 250 10.01 -7.52 15.47
N ILE A 251 9.33 -6.55 14.84
CA ILE A 251 9.85 -5.79 13.70
C ILE A 251 11.09 -4.98 14.09
N LEU A 252 11.04 -4.29 15.23
CA LEU A 252 12.18 -3.52 15.76
C LEU A 252 13.36 -4.43 16.13
N GLU A 253 13.05 -5.59 16.72
CA GLU A 253 14.02 -6.59 17.17
C GLU A 253 14.54 -7.52 16.07
N GLN A 254 14.05 -7.45 14.82
CA GLN A 254 14.51 -8.31 13.68
C GLN A 254 16.03 -8.29 13.43
N LYS A 255 16.78 -7.38 14.06
CA LYS A 255 18.25 -7.37 14.08
C LYS A 255 18.86 -8.45 15.00
N ILE A 256 18.07 -9.02 15.90
CA ILE A 256 18.45 -10.01 16.92
C ILE A 256 17.77 -11.35 16.56
N PHE A 257 18.56 -12.38 16.31
CA PHE A 257 18.09 -13.68 15.76
C PHE A 257 17.31 -14.55 16.76
N ASP A 258 17.21 -14.15 18.02
CA ASP A 258 16.50 -14.89 19.07
C ASP A 258 14.96 -14.71 19.00
N SER A 259 14.46 -14.03 17.97
CA SER A 259 13.06 -13.65 17.76
C SER A 259 12.09 -14.79 17.41
N CYS A 260 12.60 -15.97 17.02
CA CYS A 260 11.74 -17.05 16.49
C CYS A 260 10.78 -17.63 17.55
N VAL A 261 11.24 -17.75 18.79
CA VAL A 261 10.43 -18.29 19.91
C VAL A 261 9.35 -17.30 20.33
N LEU A 262 9.70 -16.01 20.40
CA LEU A 262 8.76 -14.94 20.74
C LEU A 262 7.66 -14.83 19.69
N LEU A 263 8.01 -15.01 18.42
CA LEU A 263 7.05 -14.94 17.34
C LEU A 263 6.12 -16.18 17.27
N GLU A 264 6.63 -17.38 17.57
CA GLU A 264 5.75 -18.55 17.72
C GLU A 264 4.74 -18.36 18.86
N HIS A 265 5.17 -17.79 19.97
CA HIS A 265 4.30 -17.48 21.10
C HIS A 265 3.28 -16.38 20.75
N SER A 266 3.66 -15.34 20.00
CA SER A 266 2.73 -14.28 19.57
C SER A 266 1.67 -14.79 18.59
N VAL A 267 2.03 -15.70 17.67
CA VAL A 267 1.06 -16.36 16.78
C VAL A 267 0.04 -17.16 17.57
N ASN A 268 0.50 -17.97 18.53
CA ASN A 268 -0.39 -18.79 19.38
C ASN A 268 -1.33 -17.91 20.22
N LYS A 269 -0.82 -16.81 20.80
CA LYS A 269 -1.65 -15.86 21.53
C LYS A 269 -2.65 -15.12 20.63
N SER A 270 -2.24 -14.71 19.43
CA SER A 270 -3.12 -14.06 18.46
C SER A 270 -4.29 -14.97 18.05
N LEU A 271 -4.02 -16.26 17.83
CA LEU A 271 -5.06 -17.26 17.59
C LEU A 271 -6.00 -17.42 18.80
N HIS A 272 -5.44 -17.44 20.02
CA HIS A 272 -6.23 -17.54 21.25
C HIS A 272 -7.19 -16.36 21.45
N PHE A 273 -6.75 -15.14 21.12
CA PHE A 273 -7.58 -13.93 21.20
C PHE A 273 -8.48 -13.71 19.98
N GLY A 274 -8.48 -14.62 19.01
CA GLY A 274 -9.32 -14.50 17.81
C GLY A 274 -8.89 -13.36 16.87
N LEU A 275 -7.59 -13.09 16.76
CA LEU A 275 -6.99 -12.07 15.91
C LEU A 275 -6.36 -12.71 14.65
N PRO A 276 -7.15 -13.06 13.62
CA PRO A 276 -6.67 -13.83 12.48
C PRO A 276 -5.64 -13.06 11.64
N TYR A 277 -5.75 -11.74 11.55
CA TYR A 277 -4.81 -10.89 10.83
C TYR A 277 -3.40 -10.95 11.45
N LEU A 278 -3.29 -10.68 12.76
CA LEU A 278 -2.00 -10.73 13.46
C LEU A 278 -1.39 -12.14 13.47
N ALA A 279 -2.22 -13.17 13.64
CA ALA A 279 -1.74 -14.56 13.60
C ALA A 279 -1.13 -14.89 12.23
N SER A 280 -1.85 -14.57 11.16
CA SER A 280 -1.41 -14.80 9.78
C SER A 280 -0.14 -14.02 9.44
N LEU A 281 -0.09 -12.75 9.81
CA LEU A 281 1.04 -11.88 9.59
C LEU A 281 2.29 -12.32 10.40
N GLY A 282 2.08 -12.84 11.61
CA GLY A 282 3.10 -13.53 12.39
C GLY A 282 3.63 -14.77 11.66
N ILE A 283 2.75 -15.66 11.18
CA ILE A 283 3.15 -16.87 10.43
C ILE A 283 3.99 -16.49 9.21
N GLN A 284 3.58 -15.48 8.45
CA GLN A 284 4.34 -15.02 7.28
C GLN A 284 5.75 -14.54 7.67
N SER A 285 5.86 -13.77 8.74
CA SER A 285 7.15 -13.31 9.28
C SER A 285 8.02 -14.47 9.77
N LEU A 286 7.42 -15.50 10.39
CA LEU A 286 8.08 -16.73 10.80
C LEU A 286 8.68 -17.47 9.62
N VAL A 287 7.88 -17.63 8.56
CA VAL A 287 8.28 -18.31 7.32
C VAL A 287 9.44 -17.56 6.68
N GLN A 288 9.40 -16.22 6.67
CA GLN A 288 10.48 -15.40 6.15
C GLN A 288 11.80 -15.64 6.88
N GLN A 289 11.80 -15.61 8.22
CA GLN A 289 13.00 -15.86 9.01
C GLN A 289 13.52 -17.29 8.83
N ARG A 290 12.62 -18.27 8.80
CA ARG A 290 12.96 -19.67 8.54
C ARG A 290 13.52 -19.87 7.12
N ALA A 291 13.07 -19.08 6.14
CA ALA A 291 13.62 -19.09 4.79
C ALA A 291 15.06 -18.58 4.79
N PHE A 292 15.36 -17.48 5.49
CA PHE A 292 16.72 -16.96 5.66
C PHE A 292 17.63 -17.89 6.47
N ALA A 293 17.06 -18.66 7.40
CA ALA A 293 17.77 -19.70 8.14
C ALA A 293 18.03 -20.98 7.32
N GLY A 294 17.55 -21.04 6.06
CA GLY A 294 17.79 -22.18 5.16
C GLY A 294 16.98 -23.44 5.50
N LYS A 295 15.77 -23.29 6.07
CA LYS A 295 14.87 -24.44 6.30
C LYS A 295 14.39 -25.04 4.96
N ALA A 296 13.96 -26.30 4.98
CA ALA A 296 13.52 -26.97 3.75
C ALA A 296 12.26 -26.32 3.14
N ALA A 297 12.26 -26.14 1.81
CA ALA A 297 11.20 -25.43 1.09
C ALA A 297 9.80 -26.02 1.29
N ASN A 298 9.68 -27.34 1.30
CA ASN A 298 8.40 -28.03 1.53
C ASN A 298 7.78 -27.65 2.88
N LYS A 299 8.57 -27.63 3.96
CA LYS A 299 8.10 -27.24 5.29
C LYS A 299 7.64 -25.78 5.35
N LEU A 300 8.28 -24.89 4.58
CA LEU A 300 7.88 -23.49 4.47
C LEU A 300 6.54 -23.36 3.74
N MET A 301 6.38 -24.09 2.63
CA MET A 301 5.16 -24.09 1.84
C MET A 301 3.98 -24.72 2.60
N ASP A 302 4.22 -25.77 3.38
CA ASP A 302 3.21 -26.38 4.25
C ASP A 302 2.72 -25.36 5.31
N ALA A 303 3.64 -24.65 5.96
CA ALA A 303 3.29 -23.60 6.93
C ALA A 303 2.51 -22.44 6.29
N LEU A 304 2.87 -22.04 5.07
CA LEU A 304 2.14 -21.01 4.33
C LEU A 304 0.75 -21.48 3.89
N LYS A 305 0.58 -22.75 3.55
CA LYS A 305 -0.72 -23.31 3.17
C LYS A 305 -1.74 -23.21 4.31
N ASP A 306 -1.30 -23.50 5.53
CA ASP A 306 -2.16 -23.37 6.72
C ASP A 306 -2.55 -21.89 6.96
N SER A 307 -1.63 -20.96 6.70
CA SER A 307 -1.91 -19.51 6.72
C SER A 307 -2.89 -19.10 5.63
N ASP A 308 -2.74 -19.60 4.40
CA ASP A 308 -3.62 -19.25 3.28
C ASP A 308 -5.06 -19.68 3.57
N LEU A 309 -5.26 -20.82 4.24
CA LEU A 309 -6.59 -21.26 4.66
C LEU A 309 -7.26 -20.21 5.57
N LEU A 310 -6.50 -19.62 6.51
CA LEU A 310 -6.98 -18.53 7.35
C LEU A 310 -7.27 -17.27 6.54
N HIS A 311 -6.42 -16.93 5.57
CA HIS A 311 -6.63 -15.76 4.72
C HIS A 311 -7.95 -15.83 3.96
N TRP A 312 -8.23 -16.97 3.31
CA TRP A 312 -9.46 -17.17 2.55
C TRP A 312 -10.69 -17.27 3.47
N LYS A 313 -10.56 -17.94 4.62
CA LYS A 313 -11.66 -18.07 5.58
C LYS A 313 -12.14 -16.71 6.12
N HIS A 314 -11.21 -15.78 6.34
CA HIS A 314 -11.49 -14.46 6.89
C HIS A 314 -11.54 -13.34 5.83
N SER A 315 -11.45 -13.68 4.55
CA SER A 315 -11.44 -12.72 3.42
C SER A 315 -10.36 -11.63 3.54
N LEU A 316 -9.17 -11.98 4.04
CA LEU A 316 -8.07 -11.03 4.27
C LEU A 316 -7.30 -10.76 2.95
N SER A 317 -7.88 -9.96 2.05
CA SER A 317 -7.36 -9.76 0.69
C SER A 317 -5.89 -9.35 0.65
N GLU A 318 -5.46 -8.41 1.50
CA GLU A 318 -4.07 -7.94 1.53
C GLU A 318 -3.06 -9.06 1.83
N LEU A 319 -3.39 -9.93 2.81
CA LEU A 319 -2.49 -11.00 3.22
C LEU A 319 -2.40 -12.11 2.18
N ILE A 320 -3.40 -12.26 1.32
CA ILE A 320 -3.34 -13.17 0.17
C ILE A 320 -2.29 -12.65 -0.82
N ASP A 321 -2.37 -11.37 -1.20
CA ASP A 321 -1.41 -10.74 -2.11
C ASP A 321 0.02 -10.83 -1.57
N ILE A 322 0.18 -10.51 -0.28
CA ILE A 322 1.47 -10.57 0.41
C ILE A 322 2.00 -12.02 0.48
N SER A 323 1.15 -13.02 0.77
CA SER A 323 1.55 -14.44 0.83
C SER A 323 2.07 -14.92 -0.52
N ILE A 324 1.41 -14.57 -1.62
CA ILE A 324 1.82 -14.98 -2.98
C ILE A 324 3.13 -14.26 -3.38
N ALA A 325 3.26 -12.97 -3.07
CA ALA A 325 4.51 -12.24 -3.27
C ALA A 325 5.66 -12.85 -2.45
N GLN A 326 5.39 -13.25 -1.21
CA GLN A 326 6.40 -13.91 -0.36
C GLN A 326 6.81 -15.28 -0.91
N LYS A 327 5.87 -16.09 -1.41
CA LYS A 327 6.20 -17.36 -2.08
C LYS A 327 7.08 -17.14 -3.31
N THR A 328 6.76 -16.13 -4.11
CA THR A 328 7.57 -15.73 -5.28
C THR A 328 9.00 -15.41 -4.85
N ALA A 329 9.16 -14.59 -3.81
CA ALA A 329 10.44 -14.22 -3.23
C ALA A 329 11.22 -15.43 -2.66
N ILE A 330 10.57 -16.33 -1.92
CA ILE A 330 11.19 -17.53 -1.35
C ILE A 330 11.67 -18.48 -2.45
N TRP A 331 10.84 -18.72 -3.48
CA TRP A 331 11.25 -19.58 -4.60
C TRP A 331 12.43 -19.00 -5.36
N ARG A 332 12.46 -17.68 -5.53
CA ARG A 332 13.60 -16.99 -6.13
C ARG A 332 14.86 -17.10 -5.28
N LEU A 333 14.75 -16.89 -3.96
CA LEU A 333 15.84 -17.06 -3.01
C LEU A 333 16.43 -18.48 -3.07
N TYR A 334 15.59 -19.49 -3.30
CA TYR A 334 16.01 -20.90 -3.34
C TYR A 334 16.44 -21.35 -4.75
N GLY A 335 16.51 -20.41 -5.71
CA GLY A 335 16.94 -20.67 -7.08
C GLY A 335 15.94 -21.48 -7.93
N ARG A 336 14.65 -21.49 -7.56
CA ARG A 336 13.57 -22.16 -8.30
C ARG A 336 12.79 -21.14 -9.13
N SER A 337 13.40 -20.69 -10.23
CA SER A 337 12.86 -19.65 -11.11
C SER A 337 11.46 -19.98 -11.67
N THR A 338 11.22 -21.20 -12.14
CA THR A 338 9.90 -21.60 -12.70
C THR A 338 8.78 -21.51 -11.67
N MET A 339 9.04 -21.89 -10.42
CA MET A 339 8.04 -21.79 -9.34
C MET A 339 7.75 -20.33 -8.99
N ALA A 340 8.78 -19.48 -8.99
CA ALA A 340 8.61 -18.05 -8.79
C ALA A 340 7.76 -17.42 -9.91
N LEU A 341 8.00 -17.79 -11.18
CA LEU A 341 7.19 -17.35 -12.33
C LEU A 341 5.72 -17.77 -12.18
N GLN A 342 5.45 -19.01 -11.77
CA GLN A 342 4.09 -19.48 -11.56
C GLN A 342 3.38 -18.66 -10.48
N GLN A 343 4.02 -18.41 -9.34
CA GLN A 343 3.42 -17.61 -8.26
C GLN A 343 3.19 -16.15 -8.70
N ALA A 344 4.14 -15.58 -9.44
CA ALA A 344 4.00 -14.25 -10.02
C ALA A 344 2.77 -14.17 -10.96
N GLN A 345 2.61 -15.15 -11.84
CA GLN A 345 1.45 -15.24 -12.74
C GLN A 345 0.14 -15.39 -11.97
N THR A 346 0.11 -16.20 -10.89
CA THR A 346 -1.06 -16.33 -10.04
C THR A 346 -1.49 -14.96 -9.50
N LEU A 347 -0.60 -14.20 -8.87
CA LEU A 347 -0.95 -12.88 -8.32
C LEU A 347 -1.42 -11.91 -9.42
N LEU A 348 -0.72 -11.87 -10.56
CA LEU A 348 -1.04 -10.97 -11.66
C LEU A 348 -2.35 -11.34 -12.38
N SER A 349 -2.81 -12.59 -12.26
CA SER A 349 -4.11 -13.04 -12.78
C SER A 349 -5.27 -12.85 -11.80
N MET A 350 -4.98 -12.52 -10.54
CA MET A 350 -6.02 -12.32 -9.52
C MET A 350 -6.60 -10.91 -9.62
N ASN A 351 -7.93 -10.85 -9.60
CA ASN A 351 -8.70 -9.63 -9.47
C ASN A 351 -8.93 -9.28 -8.00
N SER A 352 -9.29 -8.01 -7.75
CA SER A 352 -9.63 -7.56 -6.40
C SER A 352 -10.81 -8.36 -5.84
N LEU A 353 -10.71 -8.77 -4.56
CA LEU A 353 -11.73 -9.53 -3.86
C LEU A 353 -12.80 -8.64 -3.22
N GLU A 354 -12.52 -7.35 -3.05
CA GLU A 354 -13.41 -6.37 -2.43
C GLU A 354 -13.90 -5.35 -3.46
N ALA A 355 -15.17 -5.46 -3.84
CA ALA A 355 -15.82 -4.57 -4.81
C ALA A 355 -16.34 -3.26 -4.17
N VAL A 356 -15.61 -2.66 -3.23
CA VAL A 356 -16.03 -1.38 -2.63
C VAL A 356 -15.97 -0.24 -3.65
N ASN A 357 -15.10 -0.36 -4.66
CA ASN A 357 -14.93 0.64 -5.70
C ASN A 357 -15.28 0.07 -7.08
N VAL A 358 -16.36 0.58 -7.68
CA VAL A 358 -16.70 0.34 -9.09
C VAL A 358 -15.50 0.83 -9.93
N GLY A 359 -14.80 -0.10 -10.60
CA GLY A 359 -13.68 0.20 -11.50
C GLY A 359 -12.27 -0.18 -11.02
N VAL A 360 -12.09 -0.74 -9.82
CA VAL A 360 -10.79 -1.34 -9.40
C VAL A 360 -10.81 -2.85 -9.68
N GLN A 361 -10.35 -3.24 -10.87
CA GLN A 361 -10.27 -4.65 -11.26
C GLN A 361 -9.12 -5.39 -10.55
N GLN A 362 -8.04 -4.68 -10.21
CA GLN A 362 -6.85 -5.27 -9.59
C GLN A 362 -6.23 -4.27 -8.61
N ASN A 363 -5.78 -4.78 -7.46
CA ASN A 363 -5.07 -3.98 -6.45
C ASN A 363 -3.70 -3.54 -6.99
N ASN A 364 -3.20 -2.40 -6.54
CA ASN A 364 -1.93 -1.81 -6.93
C ASN A 364 -1.04 -1.59 -5.69
N THR A 365 -0.82 -2.67 -4.94
CA THR A 365 -0.06 -2.68 -3.68
C THR A 365 1.42 -3.00 -3.91
N GLU A 366 2.24 -2.88 -2.86
CA GLU A 366 3.65 -3.26 -2.90
C GLU A 366 3.88 -4.70 -3.36
N SER A 367 2.98 -5.63 -3.00
CA SER A 367 3.06 -7.04 -3.42
C SER A 367 3.10 -7.18 -4.94
N PHE A 368 2.28 -6.38 -5.65
CA PHE A 368 2.30 -6.33 -7.11
C PHE A 368 3.59 -5.73 -7.65
N ALA A 369 4.09 -4.64 -7.05
CA ALA A 369 5.35 -4.02 -7.44
C ALA A 369 6.52 -5.02 -7.35
N VAL A 370 6.64 -5.75 -6.23
CA VAL A 370 7.72 -6.72 -6.03
C VAL A 370 7.61 -7.92 -6.98
N VAL A 371 6.40 -8.43 -7.20
CA VAL A 371 6.18 -9.55 -8.12
C VAL A 371 6.52 -9.17 -9.55
N LEU A 372 6.11 -7.99 -10.02
CA LEU A 372 6.46 -7.48 -11.34
C LEU A 372 7.98 -7.24 -11.47
N CYS A 373 8.63 -6.73 -10.42
CA CYS A 373 10.09 -6.58 -10.39
C CYS A 373 10.80 -7.94 -10.54
N HIS A 374 10.36 -8.96 -9.80
CA HIS A 374 10.88 -10.31 -9.95
C HIS A 374 10.60 -10.92 -11.32
N LEU A 375 9.42 -10.65 -11.90
CA LEU A 375 9.07 -11.08 -13.24
C LEU A 375 10.02 -10.47 -14.29
N ALA A 376 10.27 -9.17 -14.22
CA ALA A 376 11.20 -8.47 -15.12
C ALA A 376 12.63 -9.03 -15.03
N GLU A 377 13.11 -9.25 -13.80
CA GLU A 377 14.44 -9.81 -13.55
C GLU A 377 14.58 -11.24 -14.09
N LEU A 378 13.57 -12.10 -13.87
CA LEU A 378 13.54 -13.47 -14.39
C LEU A 378 13.54 -13.52 -15.93
N HIS A 379 12.85 -12.60 -16.61
CA HIS A 379 12.88 -12.51 -18.07
C HIS A 379 14.23 -12.00 -18.57
N ALA A 380 14.85 -11.05 -17.87
CA ALA A 380 16.19 -10.55 -18.19
C ALA A 380 17.26 -11.64 -18.04
N GLU A 381 17.19 -12.46 -16.99
CA GLU A 381 18.09 -13.61 -16.76
C GLU A 381 18.01 -14.65 -17.88
N GLN A 382 16.83 -14.82 -18.49
CA GLN A 382 16.63 -15.70 -19.66
C GLN A 382 17.10 -15.08 -20.98
N GLY A 383 17.52 -13.82 -20.98
CA GLY A 383 17.92 -13.06 -22.17
C GLY A 383 16.78 -12.37 -22.91
N TYR A 384 15.54 -12.47 -22.42
CA TYR A 384 14.37 -11.81 -23.00
C TYR A 384 14.26 -10.33 -22.57
N PHE A 385 15.25 -9.53 -22.95
CA PHE A 385 15.33 -8.11 -22.56
C PHE A 385 14.17 -7.25 -23.10
N ALA A 386 13.58 -7.61 -24.25
CA ALA A 386 12.41 -6.92 -24.78
C ALA A 386 11.20 -7.07 -23.85
N ALA A 387 10.89 -8.31 -23.43
CA ALA A 387 9.81 -8.57 -22.48
C ALA A 387 10.08 -7.91 -21.12
N ALA A 388 11.32 -7.97 -20.63
CA ALA A 388 11.69 -7.27 -19.39
C ALA A 388 11.47 -5.75 -19.49
N SER A 389 11.75 -5.14 -20.65
CA SER A 389 11.53 -3.70 -20.88
C SER A 389 10.05 -3.33 -20.89
N GLU A 390 9.19 -4.16 -21.50
CA GLU A 390 7.74 -3.96 -21.46
C GLU A 390 7.16 -4.10 -20.05
N ILE A 391 7.65 -5.07 -19.26
CA ILE A 391 7.25 -5.21 -17.85
C ILE A 391 7.67 -3.99 -17.03
N LEU A 392 8.89 -3.47 -17.23
CA LEU A 392 9.36 -2.26 -16.57
C LEU A 392 8.59 -1.01 -16.99
N LYS A 393 8.18 -0.92 -18.26
CA LYS A 393 7.28 0.13 -18.75
C LYS A 393 5.93 0.04 -18.05
N HIS A 394 5.36 -1.16 -17.94
CA HIS A 394 4.11 -1.37 -17.20
C HIS A 394 4.24 -0.99 -15.72
N LEU A 395 5.36 -1.34 -15.07
CA LEU A 395 5.68 -0.93 -13.70
C LEU A 395 5.72 0.60 -13.55
N LYS A 396 6.34 1.31 -14.51
CA LYS A 396 6.44 2.77 -14.49
C LYS A 396 5.08 3.45 -14.69
N GLU A 397 4.19 2.86 -15.50
CA GLU A 397 2.81 3.32 -15.68
C GLU A 397 1.97 3.10 -14.42
N ARG A 398 2.10 1.94 -13.77
CA ARG A 398 1.38 1.58 -12.53
C ARG A 398 1.90 2.30 -11.28
N PHE A 399 3.20 2.55 -11.22
CA PHE A 399 3.88 3.18 -10.08
C PHE A 399 4.68 4.39 -10.57
N PRO A 400 4.04 5.57 -10.66
CA PRO A 400 4.69 6.82 -11.02
C PRO A 400 5.94 7.10 -10.15
N PRO A 401 6.96 7.81 -10.65
CA PRO A 401 8.24 7.98 -9.95
C PRO A 401 8.15 8.73 -8.62
N ASN A 402 7.06 9.45 -8.39
CA ASN A 402 6.74 10.16 -7.14
C ASN A 402 5.93 9.30 -6.14
N SER A 403 5.58 8.06 -6.48
CA SER A 403 4.88 7.12 -5.59
C SER A 403 5.84 6.47 -4.58
N GLN A 404 5.28 5.91 -3.50
CA GLN A 404 6.06 5.26 -2.44
C GLN A 404 6.90 4.07 -2.96
N HIS A 405 6.35 3.31 -3.90
CA HIS A 405 6.95 2.06 -4.38
C HIS A 405 7.84 2.23 -5.62
N ALA A 406 8.03 3.47 -6.11
CA ALA A 406 8.83 3.74 -7.29
C ALA A 406 10.29 3.28 -7.16
N GLN A 407 10.86 3.45 -5.96
CA GLN A 407 12.25 3.09 -5.68
C GLN A 407 12.53 1.61 -5.93
N LEU A 408 11.53 0.73 -5.76
CA LEU A 408 11.66 -0.70 -6.00
C LEU A 408 11.91 -1.00 -7.47
N TRP A 409 11.03 -0.57 -8.37
CA TRP A 409 11.19 -0.86 -9.79
C TRP A 409 12.37 -0.10 -10.40
N MET A 410 12.67 1.11 -9.93
CA MET A 410 13.84 1.86 -10.37
C MET A 410 15.13 1.11 -10.06
N LEU A 411 15.22 0.46 -8.89
CA LEU A 411 16.39 -0.36 -8.53
C LEU A 411 16.53 -1.57 -9.48
N PHE A 412 15.43 -2.26 -9.79
CA PHE A 412 15.45 -3.41 -10.69
C PHE A 412 15.78 -3.02 -12.14
N ASP A 413 15.25 -1.90 -12.63
CA ASP A 413 15.58 -1.33 -13.93
C ASP A 413 17.09 -1.06 -14.03
N GLN A 414 17.66 -0.34 -13.05
CA GLN A 414 19.10 -0.04 -13.02
C GLN A 414 19.95 -1.31 -12.96
N LYS A 415 19.52 -2.35 -12.24
CA LYS A 415 20.22 -3.65 -12.18
C LYS A 415 20.21 -4.37 -13.54
N ILE A 416 19.05 -4.44 -14.20
CA ILE A 416 18.93 -5.09 -15.51
C ILE A 416 19.78 -4.35 -16.55
N GLN A 417 19.76 -3.01 -16.54
CA GLN A 417 20.60 -2.20 -17.42
C GLN A 417 22.09 -2.38 -17.12
N PHE A 418 22.46 -2.47 -15.84
CA PHE A 418 23.83 -2.74 -15.42
C PHE A 418 24.33 -4.09 -15.94
N GLU A 419 23.54 -5.15 -15.78
CA GLU A 419 23.89 -6.50 -16.23
C GLU A 419 24.05 -6.56 -17.74
N ARG A 420 23.17 -5.88 -18.48
CA ARG A 420 23.27 -5.73 -19.94
C ARG A 420 24.53 -4.97 -20.35
N ALA A 421 24.83 -3.83 -19.72
CA ALA A 421 26.05 -3.05 -20.02
C ALA A 421 27.33 -3.85 -19.71
N MET A 422 27.33 -4.63 -18.62
CA MET A 422 28.43 -5.53 -18.27
C MET A 422 28.60 -6.69 -19.24
N ASN A 423 27.51 -7.20 -19.83
CA ASN A 423 27.56 -8.22 -20.88
C ASN A 423 28.09 -7.66 -22.21
N ASP A 424 27.71 -6.43 -22.54
CA ASP A 424 28.17 -5.73 -23.75
C ASP A 424 29.62 -5.21 -23.65
N GLY A 425 30.28 -5.34 -22.49
CA GLY A 425 31.62 -4.82 -22.23
C GLY A 425 31.68 -3.29 -22.10
N ARG A 426 30.54 -2.60 -21.97
CA ARG A 426 30.44 -1.15 -21.86
C ARG A 426 30.61 -0.70 -20.40
N TYR A 427 31.82 -0.84 -19.86
CA TYR A 427 32.09 -0.59 -18.43
C TYR A 427 31.87 0.87 -17.99
N HIS A 428 32.07 1.85 -18.86
CA HIS A 428 31.81 3.26 -18.53
C HIS A 428 30.31 3.50 -18.26
N VAL A 429 29.43 2.86 -19.04
CA VAL A 429 27.98 2.95 -18.84
C VAL A 429 27.61 2.24 -17.54
N ALA A 430 28.15 1.04 -17.31
CA ALA A 430 27.93 0.31 -16.06
C ALA A 430 28.36 1.13 -14.83
N ASP A 431 29.49 1.85 -14.89
CA ASP A 431 29.94 2.69 -13.78
C ASP A 431 29.01 3.88 -13.49
N SER A 432 28.43 4.47 -14.54
CA SER A 432 27.44 5.55 -14.37
C SER A 432 26.17 5.07 -13.67
N LEU A 433 25.72 3.84 -13.94
CA LEU A 433 24.52 3.25 -13.32
C LEU A 433 24.75 2.91 -11.83
N VAL A 434 25.98 2.61 -11.44
CA VAL A 434 26.33 2.29 -10.04
C VAL A 434 26.00 3.45 -9.09
N ALA A 435 26.14 4.70 -9.52
CA ALA A 435 25.75 5.86 -8.69
C ALA A 435 24.25 5.84 -8.38
N GLY A 436 23.41 5.55 -9.38
CA GLY A 436 21.96 5.40 -9.21
C GLY A 436 21.60 4.20 -8.32
N ILE A 437 22.26 3.04 -8.52
CA ILE A 437 22.06 1.86 -7.67
C ILE A 437 22.46 2.16 -6.22
N THR A 438 23.57 2.87 -6.00
CA THR A 438 24.05 3.21 -4.64
C THR A 438 23.09 4.16 -3.92
N ALA A 439 22.48 5.10 -4.65
CA ALA A 439 21.48 6.00 -4.10
C ALA A 439 20.22 5.26 -3.61
N LEU A 440 19.80 4.20 -4.32
CA LEU A 440 18.64 3.39 -3.96
C LEU A 440 18.98 2.28 -2.94
N ASN A 441 20.16 1.66 -3.07
CA ASN A 441 20.64 0.60 -2.19
C ASN A 441 22.17 0.62 -2.07
N SER A 442 22.66 1.10 -0.94
CA SER A 442 24.08 1.24 -0.64
C SER A 442 24.86 -0.10 -0.74
N ILE A 443 24.30 -1.20 -0.23
CA ILE A 443 24.97 -2.52 -0.22
C ILE A 443 25.13 -3.05 -1.65
N GLU A 444 24.06 -2.97 -2.45
CA GLU A 444 24.09 -3.41 -3.85
C GLU A 444 25.00 -2.51 -4.70
N GLY A 445 24.95 -1.20 -4.47
CA GLY A 445 25.78 -0.23 -5.19
C GLY A 445 27.27 -0.51 -4.98
N VAL A 446 27.71 -0.74 -3.74
CA VAL A 446 29.11 -1.09 -3.43
C VAL A 446 29.50 -2.44 -4.06
N TYR A 447 28.60 -3.43 -4.06
CA TYR A 447 28.84 -4.72 -4.71
C TYR A 447 29.04 -4.55 -6.22
N ARG A 448 28.13 -3.84 -6.89
CA ARG A 448 28.18 -3.60 -8.34
C ARG A 448 29.37 -2.72 -8.72
N LYS A 449 29.76 -1.75 -7.89
CA LYS A 449 31.00 -0.97 -8.06
C LYS A 449 32.23 -1.87 -8.06
N ALA A 450 32.31 -2.82 -7.13
CA ALA A 450 33.43 -3.75 -7.06
C ALA A 450 33.53 -4.64 -8.31
N ILE A 451 32.39 -5.05 -8.88
CA ILE A 451 32.35 -5.81 -10.15
C ILE A 451 32.89 -4.98 -11.32
N VAL A 452 32.49 -3.70 -11.44
CA VAL A 452 32.98 -2.82 -12.51
C VAL A 452 34.48 -2.58 -12.39
N LEU A 453 34.97 -2.26 -11.20
CA LEU A 453 36.40 -2.03 -10.95
C LEU A 453 37.24 -3.26 -11.29
N LYS A 454 36.72 -4.46 -10.98
CA LYS A 454 37.33 -5.73 -11.35
C LYS A 454 37.37 -5.92 -12.87
N ALA A 455 36.30 -5.56 -13.58
CA ALA A 455 36.27 -5.61 -15.04
C ALA A 455 37.21 -4.59 -15.71
N GLN A 456 37.47 -3.46 -15.05
CA GLN A 456 38.44 -2.43 -15.46
C GLN A 456 39.90 -2.75 -15.06
N ASN A 457 40.17 -3.95 -14.54
CA ASN A 457 41.49 -4.40 -14.04
C ASN A 457 42.01 -3.66 -12.79
N GLN A 458 41.18 -2.90 -12.08
CA GLN A 458 41.54 -2.22 -10.82
C GLN A 458 41.34 -3.17 -9.60
N MET A 459 42.13 -4.24 -9.57
CA MET A 459 41.95 -5.35 -8.63
C MET A 459 42.19 -4.97 -7.16
N SER A 460 43.12 -4.05 -6.89
CA SER A 460 43.47 -3.63 -5.53
C SER A 460 42.33 -2.85 -4.86
N GLU A 461 41.69 -1.95 -5.61
CA GLU A 461 40.55 -1.16 -5.13
C GLU A 461 39.29 -2.02 -4.99
N ALA A 462 39.03 -2.89 -5.97
CA ALA A 462 37.93 -3.84 -5.91
C ALA A 462 38.03 -4.74 -4.66
N HIS A 463 39.23 -5.24 -4.34
CA HIS A 463 39.43 -6.09 -3.17
C HIS A 463 39.21 -5.34 -1.84
N LYS A 464 39.69 -4.09 -1.73
CA LYS A 464 39.44 -3.25 -0.54
C LYS A 464 37.94 -3.00 -0.34
N LEU A 465 37.19 -2.75 -1.41
CA LEU A 465 35.74 -2.57 -1.35
C LEU A 465 35.02 -3.86 -0.94
N LEU A 466 35.39 -5.00 -1.53
CA LEU A 466 34.80 -6.30 -1.19
C LEU A 466 35.09 -6.70 0.27
N GLN A 467 36.29 -6.42 0.79
CA GLN A 467 36.60 -6.66 2.21
C GLN A 467 35.73 -5.81 3.14
N LYS A 468 35.57 -4.50 2.84
CA LYS A 468 34.69 -3.61 3.61
C LYS A 468 33.23 -4.10 3.55
N LEU A 469 32.78 -4.49 2.36
CA LEU A 469 31.43 -5.03 2.14
C LEU A 469 31.23 -6.34 2.93
N LEU A 470 32.21 -7.24 2.92
CA LEU A 470 32.14 -8.52 3.63
C LEU A 470 31.99 -8.31 5.14
N ILE A 471 32.82 -7.45 5.74
CA ILE A 471 32.75 -7.11 7.17
C ILE A 471 31.36 -6.51 7.50
N HIS A 472 30.86 -5.62 6.65
CA HIS A 472 29.55 -5.01 6.83
C HIS A 472 28.40 -6.02 6.71
N CYS A 473 28.41 -6.87 5.68
CA CYS A 473 27.37 -7.89 5.47
C CYS A 473 27.40 -8.98 6.55
N GLN A 474 28.56 -9.31 7.12
CA GLN A 474 28.68 -10.21 8.27
C GLN A 474 28.05 -9.61 9.53
N LYS A 475 28.25 -8.31 9.80
CA LYS A 475 27.58 -7.60 10.91
C LYS A 475 26.07 -7.63 10.76
N ILE A 476 25.57 -7.41 9.53
CA ILE A 476 24.14 -7.41 9.24
C ILE A 476 23.58 -8.85 9.11
N LYS A 477 24.44 -9.88 9.07
CA LYS A 477 24.07 -11.30 8.86
C LYS A 477 23.28 -11.54 7.57
N ASN A 478 23.65 -10.87 6.48
CA ASN A 478 23.08 -11.15 5.16
C ASN A 478 23.90 -12.26 4.46
N THR A 479 23.49 -13.51 4.64
CA THR A 479 24.23 -14.70 4.17
C THR A 479 24.43 -14.70 2.65
N GLU A 480 23.43 -14.25 1.89
CA GLU A 480 23.47 -14.23 0.44
C GLU A 480 24.53 -13.25 -0.09
N MET A 481 24.51 -11.99 0.38
CA MET A 481 25.51 -11.00 -0.03
C MET A 481 26.92 -11.38 0.41
N VAL A 482 27.05 -12.06 1.56
CA VAL A 482 28.33 -12.65 1.99
C VAL A 482 28.81 -13.69 0.97
N ILE A 483 27.95 -14.62 0.55
CA ILE A 483 28.29 -15.64 -0.45
C ILE A 483 28.69 -14.98 -1.78
N ARG A 484 27.91 -14.01 -2.28
CA ARG A 484 28.23 -13.29 -3.53
C ARG A 484 29.57 -12.56 -3.45
N ALA A 485 29.82 -11.82 -2.37
CA ALA A 485 31.08 -11.12 -2.17
C ALA A 485 32.26 -12.09 -2.11
N VAL A 486 32.11 -13.25 -1.44
CA VAL A 486 33.13 -14.30 -1.39
C VAL A 486 33.40 -14.90 -2.77
N LEU A 487 32.36 -15.21 -3.55
CA LEU A 487 32.51 -15.71 -4.93
C LEU A 487 33.33 -14.74 -5.77
N GLU A 488 33.05 -13.44 -5.68
CA GLU A 488 33.77 -12.42 -6.44
C GLU A 488 35.23 -12.26 -6.01
N VAL A 489 35.56 -12.51 -4.74
CA VAL A 489 36.95 -12.55 -4.23
C VAL A 489 37.71 -13.79 -4.71
N LEU A 490 37.04 -14.94 -4.88
CA LEU A 490 37.66 -16.21 -5.26
C LEU A 490 37.90 -16.37 -6.77
N VAL A 491 37.00 -15.85 -7.62
CA VAL A 491 37.12 -15.91 -9.09
C VAL A 491 38.48 -15.41 -9.64
N PRO A 492 39.08 -14.30 -9.13
CA PRO A 492 40.42 -13.86 -9.50
C PRO A 492 41.52 -14.88 -9.18
N HIS A 493 41.45 -15.50 -8.00
CA HIS A 493 42.46 -16.44 -7.52
C HIS A 493 42.48 -17.70 -8.40
N HIS A 494 41.32 -18.14 -8.86
CA HIS A 494 41.21 -19.27 -9.78
C HIS A 494 41.78 -18.97 -11.18
N ARG A 495 41.56 -17.77 -11.73
CA ARG A 495 42.14 -17.38 -13.04
C ARG A 495 43.65 -17.20 -12.96
N ALA A 496 44.16 -16.63 -11.87
CA ALA A 496 45.60 -16.51 -11.63
C ALA A 496 46.27 -17.88 -11.42
N ALA A 497 45.65 -18.78 -10.66
CA ALA A 497 46.14 -20.15 -10.46
C ALA A 497 46.15 -20.98 -11.76
N ARG A 498 45.13 -20.80 -12.63
CA ARG A 498 45.11 -21.42 -13.97
C ARG A 498 46.09 -20.81 -14.96
N ALA A 499 46.46 -19.55 -14.81
CA ALA A 499 47.49 -18.91 -15.63
C ALA A 499 48.91 -19.31 -15.18
N ALA A 500 49.10 -19.60 -13.88
CA ALA A 500 50.35 -20.10 -13.32
C ALA A 500 50.59 -21.59 -13.60
N ALA A 501 49.53 -22.40 -13.73
CA ALA A 501 49.60 -23.77 -14.22
C ALA A 501 49.58 -23.76 -15.77
N GLY A 502 50.74 -23.96 -16.40
CA GLY A 502 50.88 -23.99 -17.88
C GLY A 502 49.92 -24.98 -18.59
N PRO A 503 49.89 -24.98 -19.94
CA PRO A 503 48.84 -25.66 -20.71
C PRO A 503 49.00 -27.19 -20.65
N GLY A 504 48.40 -27.82 -19.64
CA GLY A 504 48.25 -29.27 -19.55
C GLY A 504 47.01 -29.76 -20.33
N PRO A 505 47.01 -30.99 -20.88
CA PRO A 505 45.90 -31.51 -21.66
C PRO A 505 44.79 -31.97 -20.71
N GLY A 506 43.90 -31.05 -20.34
CA GLY A 506 42.62 -31.32 -19.69
C GLY A 506 41.48 -30.94 -20.63
N PRO A 507 40.30 -31.59 -20.53
CA PRO A 507 39.26 -31.46 -21.54
C PRO A 507 38.85 -29.99 -21.70
N ARG A 508 38.74 -29.55 -22.96
CA ARG A 508 38.17 -28.25 -23.33
C ARG A 508 36.72 -28.19 -22.84
N VAL A 509 36.52 -27.76 -21.60
CA VAL A 509 35.23 -27.24 -21.16
C VAL A 509 35.10 -25.88 -21.84
N GLN A 510 34.19 -25.79 -22.81
CA GLN A 510 33.81 -24.55 -23.45
C GLN A 510 33.52 -23.49 -22.36
N PRO A 511 33.98 -22.24 -22.49
CA PRO A 511 33.69 -21.17 -21.52
C PRO A 511 32.27 -20.61 -21.67
N ALA A 512 31.32 -21.45 -22.08
CA ALA A 512 29.90 -21.19 -22.01
C ALA A 512 29.34 -22.08 -20.89
N VAL A 513 28.43 -21.56 -20.07
CA VAL A 513 27.68 -22.26 -18.99
C VAL A 513 28.23 -22.16 -17.54
N LEU A 514 29.42 -21.58 -17.29
CA LEU A 514 29.84 -21.22 -15.91
C LEU A 514 29.64 -19.72 -15.57
N GLY A 515 28.82 -19.04 -16.36
CA GLY A 515 28.53 -17.61 -16.23
C GLY A 515 27.26 -17.35 -15.44
N ARG A 516 27.42 -16.69 -14.29
CA ARG A 516 26.42 -15.80 -13.67
C ARG A 516 25.08 -16.45 -13.30
N ALA A 517 25.08 -17.26 -12.25
CA ALA A 517 23.95 -17.19 -11.33
C ALA A 517 24.15 -15.94 -10.47
N ASP A 518 23.85 -14.76 -11.02
CA ASP A 518 23.55 -13.59 -10.18
C ASP A 518 22.25 -13.96 -9.44
N LEU A 519 22.39 -14.64 -8.31
CA LEU A 519 21.30 -14.92 -7.38
C LEU A 519 20.86 -13.57 -6.83
N CYS A 520 20.08 -12.79 -7.57
CA CYS A 520 19.65 -11.46 -7.18
C CYS A 520 18.47 -11.54 -6.21
N PHE A 521 18.73 -11.41 -4.91
CA PHE A 521 17.73 -11.10 -3.92
C PHE A 521 18.16 -9.96 -2.98
N HIS A 522 17.16 -9.14 -2.62
CA HIS A 522 17.28 -7.96 -1.78
C HIS A 522 16.49 -8.12 -0.50
N ARG A 523 17.20 -7.94 0.62
CA ARG A 523 16.62 -7.82 1.96
C ARG A 523 15.63 -6.64 2.09
N ALA A 524 15.76 -5.62 1.22
CA ALA A 524 14.90 -4.45 1.22
C ALA A 524 13.45 -4.77 0.81
N ALA A 525 13.23 -5.55 -0.26
CA ALA A 525 11.88 -5.87 -0.73
C ALA A 525 11.11 -6.71 0.30
N GLY A 526 11.78 -7.64 0.99
CA GLY A 526 11.12 -8.49 2.01
C GLY A 526 10.79 -7.77 3.32
N GLN A 527 11.53 -6.74 3.71
CA GLN A 527 11.25 -5.97 4.93
C GLN A 527 10.12 -4.96 4.75
N HIS A 528 9.96 -4.42 3.54
CA HIS A 528 8.89 -3.46 3.23
C HIS A 528 7.55 -4.15 2.93
N LEU A 529 7.56 -5.31 2.25
CA LEU A 529 6.38 -6.08 1.79
C LEU A 529 5.28 -6.37 2.81
N PHE A 530 5.59 -6.35 4.11
CA PHE A 530 4.71 -6.94 5.13
C PHE A 530 3.97 -5.95 6.01
N TRP A 531 4.45 -4.71 6.12
CA TRP A 531 4.00 -3.83 7.22
C TRP A 531 3.81 -2.36 6.79
N GLY A 532 3.99 -2.07 5.49
CA GLY A 532 3.97 -0.72 4.94
C GLY A 532 2.60 -0.05 4.88
N SER A 533 1.51 -0.79 4.73
CA SER A 533 0.17 -0.18 4.54
C SER A 533 -0.91 -0.77 5.46
N GLY A 534 -1.02 -2.10 5.56
CA GLY A 534 -2.16 -2.75 6.24
C GLY A 534 -2.21 -2.61 7.76
N CYS A 535 -1.07 -2.58 8.46
CA CYS A 535 -1.07 -2.56 9.93
C CYS A 535 -1.53 -1.24 10.57
N CYS A 536 -1.36 -0.10 9.90
CA CYS A 536 -1.88 1.17 10.41
C CYS A 536 -3.41 1.25 10.30
N PHE A 537 -3.98 0.71 9.22
CA PHE A 537 -5.43 0.66 9.02
C PHE A 537 -6.09 -0.30 10.02
N TYR A 538 -5.53 -1.51 10.21
CA TYR A 538 -6.10 -2.47 11.15
C TYR A 538 -5.89 -2.14 12.62
N SER A 539 -4.87 -1.34 12.97
CA SER A 539 -4.74 -0.78 14.32
C SER A 539 -5.74 0.36 14.60
N CYS A 540 -6.55 0.78 13.61
CA CYS A 540 -7.66 1.73 13.76
C CYS A 540 -9.05 1.11 13.49
N GLU A 541 -9.14 -0.03 12.79
CA GLU A 541 -10.38 -0.84 12.70
C GLU A 541 -10.64 -1.70 13.96
N ILE A 542 -9.85 -1.50 15.02
CA ILE A 542 -10.01 -2.03 16.38
C ILE A 542 -10.29 -0.85 17.31
#